data_AF-A0A352PQK4-F1
#
_entry.id   AF-A0A352PQK4-F1
#
_cell.length_a   1.000
_cell.length_b   1.000
_cell.length_c   1.000
_cell.angle_alpha   90.00
_cell.angle_beta   90.00
_cell.angle_gamma   90.00
#
_symmetry.space_group_name_H-M   'P 1'
#
loop_
_entity.id
_entity.type
_entity.pdbx_description
1 polymer ?
#
loop_
_entity_poly.entity_id
_entity_poly.type
_entity_poly.pdbx_seq_one_letter_code
_entity_poly.pdbx_strand_id
1 'polypeptide(L)' 'KIAMTILNYGRLGLGAASVGLMEQSLHDMLKRAANRIQFGTPISHFPLIQEKIVKARVYSVVSA' A
#
# COMPACT_ATOMS: atom_id res chain seq x y z
N LYS A 1 -24.32 20.87 -14.96
CA LYS A 1 -22.96 20.87 -15.55
C LYS A 1 -21.85 21.01 -14.49
N ILE A 2 -21.94 21.97 -13.56
CA ILE A 2 -20.94 22.18 -12.48
C ILE A 2 -20.74 20.93 -11.58
N ALA A 3 -21.83 20.23 -11.21
CA ALA A 3 -21.75 19.04 -10.36
C ALA A 3 -20.88 17.91 -10.95
N MET A 4 -20.98 17.66 -12.26
CA MET A 4 -20.16 16.64 -12.92
C MET A 4 -18.69 17.04 -12.98
N THR A 5 -18.40 18.33 -13.18
CA THR A 5 -17.03 18.86 -13.16
C THR A 5 -16.39 18.67 -11.77
N ILE A 6 -17.11 19.03 -10.70
CA ILE A 6 -16.62 18.83 -9.32
C ILE A 6 -16.39 17.35 -9.02
N LEU A 7 -17.29 16.47 -9.43
CA LEU A 7 -17.13 15.03 -9.23
C LEU A 7 -15.89 14.48 -9.95
N ASN A 8 -15.60 14.96 -11.15
CA ASN A 8 -14.40 14.55 -11.88
C ASN A 8 -13.12 14.98 -11.15
N TYR A 9 -13.06 16.20 -10.61
CA TYR A 9 -11.94 16.62 -9.76
C TYR A 9 -11.83 15.77 -8.48
N GLY A 10 -12.97 15.44 -7.85
CA GLY A 10 -12.99 14.57 -6.67
C GLY A 10 -12.42 13.17 -6.94
N ARG A 11 -12.73 12.58 -8.12
CA ARG A 11 -12.17 11.28 -8.52
C ARG A 11 -10.65 11.33 -8.69
N LEU A 12 -10.13 12.37 -9.33
CA LEU A 12 -8.69 12.56 -9.51
C LEU A 12 -7.99 12.74 -8.15
N GLY A 13 -8.56 13.56 -7.27
CA GLY A 13 -8.05 13.75 -5.91
C GLY A 13 -8.04 12.45 -5.09
N LEU A 14 -9.13 11.67 -5.17
CA LEU A 14 -9.21 10.37 -4.49
C LEU A 14 -8.20 9.36 -5.06
N GLY A 15 -7.99 9.33 -6.38
CA GLY A 15 -6.98 8.48 -7.00
C GLY A 15 -5.57 8.80 -6.49
N ALA A 16 -5.19 10.08 -6.52
CA ALA A 16 -3.89 10.54 -6.01
C ALA A 16 -3.70 10.23 -4.51
N ALA A 17 -4.72 10.47 -3.68
CA ALA A 17 -4.69 10.13 -2.26
C ALA A 17 -4.53 8.63 -2.02
N SER A 18 -5.22 7.80 -2.83
CA SER A 18 -5.17 6.34 -2.70
C SER A 18 -3.76 5.80 -2.98
N VAL A 19 -3.07 6.33 -4.00
CA VAL A 19 -1.68 5.96 -4.30
C VAL A 19 -0.74 6.31 -3.14
N GLY A 20 -0.88 7.51 -2.57
CA GLY A 20 -0.09 7.92 -1.41
C GLY A 20 -0.31 7.01 -0.19
N LEU A 21 -1.57 6.61 0.07
CA LEU A 21 -1.92 5.69 1.15
C LEU A 21 -1.36 4.28 0.92
N MET A 22 -1.27 3.82 -0.32
CA MET A 22 -0.67 2.52 -0.65
C MET A 22 0.83 2.50 -0.34
N GLU A 23 1.57 3.55 -0.69
CA GLU A 23 3.00 3.69 -0.34
C GLU A 23 3.21 3.76 1.19
N GLN A 24 2.36 4.52 1.90
CA GLN A 24 2.44 4.57 3.36
C GLN A 24 2.17 3.20 3.99
N SER A 25 1.13 2.50 3.53
CA SER A 25 0.78 1.16 4.03
C SER A 25 1.92 0.16 3.81
N LEU A 26 2.64 0.27 2.69
CA LEU A 26 3.80 -0.57 2.41
C LEU A 26 4.95 -0.32 3.39
N HIS A 27 5.24 0.94 3.73
CA HIS A 27 6.23 1.26 4.75
C HIS A 27 5.86 0.69 6.12
N ASP A 28 4.58 0.78 6.50
CA ASP A 28 4.09 0.21 7.75
C ASP A 28 4.17 -1.32 7.76
N MET A 29 3.86 -1.98 6.64
CA MET A 29 4.02 -3.42 6.48
C MET A 29 5.48 -3.86 6.66
N LEU A 30 6.44 -3.15 6.05
CA LEU A 30 7.87 -3.43 6.20
C LEU A 30 8.33 -3.26 7.66
N LYS A 31 7.94 -2.16 8.30
CA LYS A 31 8.25 -1.88 9.71
C LYS A 31 7.66 -2.95 10.62
N ARG A 32 6.42 -3.39 10.38
CA ARG A 32 5.76 -4.46 11.13
C ARG A 32 6.47 -5.80 10.94
N ALA A 33 6.85 -6.11 9.70
CA ALA A 33 7.48 -7.38 9.35
C ALA A 33 8.88 -7.54 9.98
N ALA A 34 9.63 -6.44 10.09
CA ALA A 34 10.94 -6.43 10.73
C ALA A 34 10.87 -6.55 12.26
N ASN A 35 9.90 -5.89 12.90
CA ASN A 35 9.82 -5.81 14.36
C ASN A 35 9.06 -6.99 15.02
N ARG A 36 8.24 -7.72 14.26
CA ARG A 36 7.41 -8.80 14.81
C ARG A 36 8.15 -10.13 14.72
N ILE A 37 8.40 -10.75 15.87
CA ILE A 37 9.02 -12.08 15.99
C ILE A 37 7.93 -13.12 16.25
N GLN A 38 7.91 -14.20 15.45
CA GLN A 38 7.07 -15.38 15.64
C GLN A 38 7.84 -16.64 15.25
N PHE A 39 7.59 -17.75 15.92
CA PHE A 39 8.33 -19.00 15.72
C PHE A 39 9.86 -18.82 15.82
N GLY A 40 10.30 -17.92 16.71
CA GLY A 40 11.71 -17.64 16.97
C GLY A 40 12.42 -16.77 15.92
N THR A 41 11.73 -16.26 14.89
CA THR A 41 12.34 -15.41 13.85
C THR A 41 11.45 -14.22 13.48
N PRO A 42 12.00 -13.08 12.99
CA PRO A 42 11.18 -12.02 12.40
C PRO A 42 10.29 -12.54 11.28
N ILE A 43 9.04 -12.07 11.23
CA ILE A 43 8.07 -12.56 10.24
C ILE A 43 8.45 -12.21 8.79
N SER A 44 9.39 -11.28 8.60
CA SER A 44 9.99 -10.97 7.30
C SER A 44 10.68 -12.16 6.63
N HIS A 45 11.06 -13.20 7.38
CA HIS A 45 11.69 -14.41 6.82
C HIS A 45 10.69 -15.41 6.24
N PHE A 46 9.38 -15.27 6.51
CA PHE A 46 8.39 -16.19 5.96
C PHE A 46 8.06 -15.83 4.51
N PRO A 47 8.13 -16.79 3.56
CA PRO A 47 7.85 -16.53 2.14
C PRO A 47 6.47 -15.91 1.88
N LEU A 48 5.44 -16.33 2.63
CA LEU A 48 4.08 -15.79 2.50
C LEU A 48 3.99 -14.30 2.89
N ILE A 49 4.84 -13.84 3.81
CA ILE A 49 4.90 -12.42 4.18
C ILE A 49 5.62 -11.62 3.11
N GLN A 50 6.71 -12.18 2.58
CA GLN A 50 7.45 -11.57 1.46
C GLN A 50 6.56 -11.42 0.23
N GLU A 51 5.80 -12.45 -0.14
CA GLU A 51 4.86 -12.41 -1.26
C GLU A 51 3.82 -11.30 -1.10
N LYS A 52 3.25 -11.14 0.10
CA LYS A 52 2.28 -10.08 0.39
C LYS A 52 2.87 -8.68 0.23
N ILE A 53 4.09 -8.47 0.70
CA ILE A 53 4.79 -7.18 0.61
C ILE A 53 5.12 -6.86 -0.85
N VAL A 54 5.64 -7.84 -1.61
CA VAL A 54 5.96 -7.68 -3.03
C VAL A 54 4.69 -7.38 -3.83
N LYS A 55 3.60 -8.12 -3.58
CA LYS A 55 2.32 -7.90 -4.24
C LYS A 55 1.78 -6.49 -3.95
N ALA A 56 1.86 -6.04 -2.70
CA ALA A 56 1.48 -4.67 -2.33
C ALA A 56 2.34 -3.63 -3.07
N ARG A 57 3.66 -3.86 -3.19
CA ARG A 57 4.56 -2.98 -3.93
C ARG A 57 4.19 -2.87 -5.40
N VAL A 58 3.94 -4.01 -6.05
CA VAL A 58 3.58 -4.07 -7.47
C VAL A 58 2.29 -3.29 -7.72
N TYR A 59 1.28 -3.43 -6.86
CA TYR A 59 0.05 -2.66 -7.04
C TYR A 59 0.23 -1.17 -6.82
N SER A 60 1.07 -0.77 -5.86
CA SER A 60 1.34 0.65 -5.61
C SER A 60 1.96 1.33 -6.82
N VAL A 61 2.98 0.71 -7.43
CA VAL A 61 3.65 1.28 -8.61
C VAL A 61 2.83 1.23 -9.89
N VAL A 62 1.92 0.25 -10.03
CA VAL A 62 1.02 0.17 -11.19
C VAL A 62 -0.14 1.16 -11.09
N SER A 63 -0.50 1.57 -9.87
CA SER A 63 -1.59 2.51 -9.62
C SER A 63 -1.13 3.98 -9.63
N ALA A 64 0.18 4.21 -9.55
CA ALA A 64 0.84 5.52 -9.62
C ALA A 64 1.05 5.96 -11.07
#